data_AF-A0A9D8TFR7-F1
#
_entry.id   AF-A0A9D8TFR7-F1
#
_cell.length_a   1.000
_cell.length_b   1.000
_cell.length_c   1.000
_cell.angle_alpha   90.00
_cell.angle_beta   90.00
_cell.angle_gamma   90.00
#
_symmetry.space_group_name_H-M   'P 1'
#
loop_
_entity.id
_entity.type
_entity.pdbx_description
1 polymer ?
#
loop_
_entity_poly.entity_id
_entity_poly.type
_entity_poly.pdbx_seq_one_letter_code
_entity_poly.pdbx_strand_id
1 'polypeptide(L)'
;MKNLIRSLLTFLLLAAYCLLLLLMCACSPSFSEDAFAQCPSVDDAPSLLSINELLFNPLGDGVDYVELVNVSSDTLEMSRFRIANRNSKAEVANVKTLSSKRLPPGAYVLLCSDTAWLTRHYYLPDSANVLLVKALPSFANASGCVVLLDAQAAIVDEFPYDEDYHHPLVSDAEALSLEKRHPCLSSVLPSSWTTAALDKGGGTPGYVNSQYRDGLMRQSESLGFSLVSAAFCPQALSVASQCLLSYRLDDSYIASIVVYDLQASPCATIANNLLLGSVGCIAWSGCDDEGKVLFPGTYLLCVQAYALSGKNYSKTFVISILPP
;
A
#
# COMPACT_ATOMS: atom_id res chain seq x y z
N MET A 1 -20.25 -43.69 -44.51
CA MET A 1 -19.25 -44.11 -43.50
C MET A 1 -18.22 -43.03 -43.17
N LYS A 2 -17.50 -42.43 -44.13
CA LYS A 2 -16.45 -41.42 -43.84
C LYS A 2 -16.95 -40.15 -43.11
N ASN A 3 -18.16 -39.67 -43.40
CA ASN A 3 -18.72 -38.48 -42.73
C ASN A 3 -19.21 -38.75 -41.30
N LEU A 4 -19.66 -39.98 -41.02
CA LEU A 4 -20.09 -40.38 -39.68
C LEU A 4 -18.89 -40.51 -38.74
N ILE A 5 -17.76 -41.04 -39.25
CA ILE A 5 -16.51 -41.16 -38.50
C ILE A 5 -15.91 -39.79 -38.19
N ARG A 6 -15.95 -38.84 -39.15
CA ARG A 6 -15.51 -37.46 -38.89
C ARG A 6 -16.36 -36.77 -37.83
N SER A 7 -17.69 -36.87 -37.91
CA SER A 7 -18.58 -36.28 -36.91
C SER A 7 -18.35 -36.86 -35.52
N LEU A 8 -18.16 -38.18 -35.41
CA LEU A 8 -17.82 -38.84 -34.14
C LEU A 8 -16.48 -38.36 -33.58
N LEU A 9 -15.47 -38.17 -34.45
CA LEU A 9 -14.15 -37.69 -34.05
C LEU A 9 -14.21 -36.23 -33.55
N THR A 10 -14.97 -35.36 -34.22
CA THR A 10 -15.15 -33.97 -33.77
C THR A 10 -15.92 -33.90 -32.45
N PHE A 11 -16.92 -34.76 -32.26
CA PHE A 11 -17.67 -34.84 -31.00
C PHE A 11 -16.81 -35.36 -29.85
N LEU A 12 -15.95 -36.37 -30.10
CA LEU A 12 -14.99 -36.88 -29.14
C LEU A 12 -13.91 -35.84 -28.79
N LEU A 13 -13.46 -35.04 -29.76
CA LEU A 13 -12.53 -33.93 -29.53
C LEU A 13 -13.18 -32.78 -28.75
N LEU A 14 -14.43 -32.44 -29.02
CA LEU A 14 -15.17 -31.41 -28.28
C LEU A 14 -15.47 -31.86 -26.83
N ALA A 15 -15.83 -33.14 -26.65
CA ALA A 15 -16.05 -33.74 -25.34
C ALA A 15 -14.74 -33.82 -24.54
N ALA A 16 -13.62 -34.18 -25.17
CA ALA A 16 -12.30 -34.17 -24.54
C ALA A 16 -11.87 -32.73 -24.16
N TYR A 17 -12.17 -31.73 -24.99
CA TYR A 17 -11.88 -30.32 -24.70
C TYR A 17 -12.75 -29.77 -23.57
N CYS A 18 -14.04 -30.12 -23.52
CA CYS A 18 -14.93 -29.80 -22.39
C CYS A 18 -14.50 -30.50 -21.10
N LEU A 19 -14.04 -31.75 -21.17
CA LEU A 19 -13.52 -32.47 -20.00
C LEU A 19 -12.20 -31.87 -19.51
N LEU A 20 -11.33 -31.40 -20.42
CA LEU A 20 -10.09 -30.69 -20.09
C LEU A 20 -10.38 -29.33 -19.43
N LEU A 21 -11.39 -28.60 -19.90
CA LEU A 21 -11.86 -27.35 -19.28
C LEU A 21 -12.51 -27.57 -17.91
N LEU A 22 -13.26 -28.66 -17.72
CA LEU A 22 -13.80 -29.06 -16.42
C LEU A 22 -12.71 -29.50 -15.43
N LEU A 23 -11.64 -30.16 -15.91
CA LEU A 23 -10.47 -30.53 -15.10
C LEU A 23 -9.59 -29.32 -14.75
N MET A 24 -9.54 -28.29 -15.59
CA MET A 24 -8.89 -27.00 -15.29
C MET A 24 -9.72 -26.13 -14.33
N CYS A 25 -11.04 -26.35 -14.26
CA CYS A 25 -11.93 -25.66 -13.31
C CYS A 25 -12.02 -26.39 -11.96
N ALA A 26 -11.79 -27.71 -11.93
CA ALA A 26 -11.80 -28.53 -10.71
C ALA A 26 -10.48 -28.53 -9.91
N CYS A 27 -9.45 -27.84 -10.40
CA CYS A 27 -8.26 -27.49 -9.61
C CYS A 27 -8.37 -26.03 -9.15
N SER A 28 -9.49 -25.69 -8.52
CA SER A 28 -9.47 -24.57 -7.58
C SER A 28 -8.61 -25.05 -6.42
N PRO A 29 -7.49 -24.39 -6.05
CA PRO A 29 -7.04 -24.53 -4.69
C PRO A 29 -8.25 -24.14 -3.85
N SER A 30 -8.65 -25.03 -2.94
CA SER A 30 -9.44 -24.63 -1.78
C SER A 30 -8.86 -23.30 -1.31
N PHE A 31 -9.64 -22.22 -1.39
CA PHE A 31 -9.30 -20.97 -0.73
C PHE A 31 -9.21 -21.30 0.75
N SER A 32 -8.01 -21.64 1.20
CA SER A 32 -7.64 -21.49 2.60
C SER A 32 -7.65 -19.99 2.84
N GLU A 33 -8.32 -19.55 3.89
CA GLU A 33 -8.26 -18.17 4.41
C GLU A 33 -6.83 -17.73 4.82
N ASP A 34 -5.82 -18.59 4.64
CA ASP A 34 -4.42 -18.38 5.02
C ASP A 34 -3.55 -17.88 3.87
N ALA A 35 -3.93 -16.77 3.24
CA ALA A 35 -3.02 -16.00 2.37
C ALA A 35 -2.85 -14.57 2.87
N PHE A 36 -2.72 -14.40 4.19
CA PHE A 36 -1.94 -13.29 4.72
C PHE A 36 -0.47 -13.69 4.56
N ALA A 37 0.18 -13.19 3.50
CA ALA A 37 1.63 -13.19 3.45
C ALA A 37 2.13 -12.48 4.72
N GLN A 38 2.53 -13.28 5.71
CA GLN A 38 3.02 -12.79 6.98
C GLN A 38 4.19 -11.85 6.68
N CYS A 39 4.09 -10.58 7.10
CA CYS A 39 5.20 -9.67 6.93
C CYS A 39 6.39 -10.32 7.64
N PRO A 40 7.49 -10.63 6.92
CA PRO A 40 8.57 -11.43 7.47
C PRO A 40 9.10 -10.75 8.72
N SER A 41 9.16 -11.48 9.84
CA SER A 41 9.71 -10.98 11.10
C SER A 41 11.20 -10.71 10.91
N VAL A 42 11.56 -9.43 10.79
CA VAL A 42 12.94 -8.97 10.72
C VAL A 42 13.28 -8.28 12.04
N ASP A 43 14.39 -8.69 12.65
CA ASP A 43 14.97 -8.20 13.91
C ASP A 43 15.53 -6.76 13.82
N ASP A 44 14.81 -5.84 13.18
CA ASP A 44 14.80 -4.40 13.48
C ASP A 44 13.50 -3.86 12.86
N ALA A 45 12.54 -3.54 13.74
CA ALA A 45 11.12 -3.72 13.48
C ALA A 45 10.54 -2.89 12.32
N PRO A 46 9.81 -3.48 11.35
CA PRO A 46 8.73 -2.74 10.70
C PRO A 46 7.79 -2.20 11.79
N SER A 47 7.16 -1.04 11.58
CA SER A 47 6.24 -0.46 12.57
C SER A 47 5.30 -1.54 13.09
N LEU A 48 5.24 -1.79 14.42
CA LEU A 48 4.42 -2.87 14.97
C LEU A 48 2.96 -2.77 14.49
N LEU A 49 2.53 -1.52 14.30
CA LEU A 49 1.21 -1.08 13.89
C LEU A 49 1.40 -0.05 12.76
N SER A 50 0.76 -0.27 11.62
CA SER A 50 0.86 0.60 10.43
C SER A 50 -0.47 1.30 10.17
N ILE A 51 -0.41 2.53 9.68
CA ILE A 51 -1.56 3.20 9.05
C ILE A 51 -1.83 2.47 7.73
N ASN A 52 -3.10 2.15 7.45
CA ASN A 52 -3.50 1.31 6.32
C ASN A 52 -4.51 1.97 5.38
N GLU A 53 -5.42 2.77 5.93
CA GLU A 53 -6.44 3.48 5.17
C GLU A 53 -6.81 4.79 5.86
N LEU A 54 -7.11 5.83 5.09
CA LEU A 54 -7.53 7.14 5.59
C LEU A 54 -8.68 7.69 4.75
N LEU A 55 -9.80 8.02 5.40
CA LEU A 55 -10.80 8.93 4.85
C LEU A 55 -10.67 10.30 5.53
N PHE A 56 -10.45 11.33 4.73
CA PHE A 56 -10.24 12.73 5.15
C PHE A 56 -11.13 13.73 4.37
N ASN A 57 -11.99 13.22 3.49
CA ASN A 57 -12.99 14.00 2.74
C ASN A 57 -14.33 13.24 2.75
N PRO A 58 -14.98 13.09 3.91
CA PRO A 58 -16.22 12.33 4.04
C PRO A 58 -17.38 13.01 3.31
N LEU A 59 -18.41 12.23 2.95
CA LEU A 59 -19.63 12.75 2.33
C LEU A 59 -20.36 13.73 3.27
N GLY A 60 -20.54 14.98 2.85
CA GLY A 60 -21.26 16.01 3.62
C GLY A 60 -20.68 16.25 5.02
N ASP A 61 -21.53 16.29 6.05
CA ASP A 61 -21.12 16.49 7.45
C ASP A 61 -20.63 15.20 8.13
N GLY A 62 -20.00 14.32 7.34
CA GLY A 62 -19.52 13.03 7.79
C GLY A 62 -18.29 13.11 8.70
N VAL A 63 -17.70 11.95 8.99
CA VAL A 63 -16.54 11.86 9.87
C VAL A 63 -15.37 11.17 9.18
N ASP A 64 -14.18 11.69 9.44
CA ASP A 64 -12.94 11.03 9.06
C ASP A 64 -12.83 9.66 9.74
N TYR A 65 -12.08 8.76 9.11
CA TYR A 65 -11.60 7.57 9.80
C TYR A 65 -10.14 7.28 9.44
N VAL A 66 -9.45 6.67 10.39
CA VAL A 66 -8.12 6.12 10.19
C VAL A 66 -8.17 4.63 10.47
N GLU A 67 -7.73 3.81 9.52
CA GLU A 67 -7.52 2.39 9.75
C GLU A 67 -6.06 2.11 10.06
N LEU A 68 -5.84 1.29 11.10
CA LEU A 68 -4.54 0.74 11.44
C LEU A 68 -4.56 -0.79 11.29
N VAL A 69 -3.41 -1.36 10.92
CA VAL A 69 -3.22 -2.81 10.81
C VAL A 69 -2.01 -3.26 11.61
N ASN A 70 -2.18 -4.34 12.38
CA ASN A 70 -1.07 -4.95 13.10
C ASN A 70 -0.24 -5.80 12.14
N VAL A 71 0.94 -5.32 11.77
CA VAL A 71 1.87 -6.04 10.88
C VAL A 71 2.92 -6.86 11.64
N SER A 72 2.89 -6.83 12.97
CA SER A 72 3.78 -7.62 13.83
C SER A 72 3.27 -9.05 14.04
N SER A 73 4.14 -9.92 14.58
CA SER A 73 3.78 -11.28 15.00
C SER A 73 3.10 -11.35 16.37
N ASP A 74 3.01 -10.23 17.10
CA ASP A 74 2.48 -10.17 18.46
C ASP A 74 1.08 -9.58 18.50
N THR A 75 0.29 -9.96 19.52
CA THR A 75 -0.96 -9.25 19.81
C THR A 75 -0.67 -7.93 20.50
N LEU A 76 -1.11 -6.83 19.90
CA LEU A 76 -0.89 -5.49 20.41
C LEU A 76 -2.03 -5.03 21.33
N GLU A 77 -1.71 -4.19 22.31
CA GLU A 77 -2.70 -3.52 23.17
C GLU A 77 -2.87 -2.07 22.72
N MET A 78 -4.03 -1.75 22.16
CA MET A 78 -4.26 -0.45 21.51
C MET A 78 -4.15 0.74 22.47
N SER A 79 -4.43 0.57 23.77
CA SER A 79 -4.25 1.63 24.76
C SER A 79 -2.79 2.07 24.97
N ARG A 80 -1.82 1.34 24.40
CA ARG A 80 -0.40 1.72 24.37
C ARG A 80 -0.07 2.68 23.23
N PHE A 81 -1.01 2.94 22.32
CA PHE A 81 -0.82 3.81 21.17
C PHE A 81 -1.67 5.07 21.29
N ARG A 82 -1.25 6.10 20.55
CA ARG A 82 -1.96 7.38 20.44
C ARG A 82 -2.00 7.81 18.98
N ILE A 83 -3.09 8.46 18.59
CA ILE A 83 -3.26 9.07 17.27
C ILE A 83 -3.15 10.59 17.40
N ALA A 84 -2.44 11.23 16.48
CA ALA A 84 -2.17 12.66 16.50
C ALA A 84 -2.14 13.22 15.07
N ASN A 85 -2.01 14.54 14.95
CA ASN A 85 -1.68 15.19 13.68
C ASN A 85 -0.44 16.10 13.84
N ARG A 86 -0.01 16.74 12.75
CA ARG A 86 1.00 17.82 12.82
C ARG A 86 0.33 19.19 12.69
N ASN A 87 0.80 20.16 13.45
CA ASN A 87 0.36 21.56 13.35
C ASN A 87 1.05 22.29 12.18
N SER A 88 0.74 23.58 11.98
CA SER A 88 1.34 24.40 10.91
C SER A 88 2.86 24.63 11.03
N LYS A 89 3.48 24.26 12.17
CA LYS A 89 4.94 24.27 12.38
C LYS A 89 5.56 22.88 12.20
N ALA A 90 4.80 21.93 11.66
CA ALA A 90 5.16 20.52 11.55
C ALA A 90 5.44 19.83 12.90
N GLU A 91 4.92 20.34 14.02
CA GLU A 91 5.06 19.71 15.34
C GLU A 91 3.86 18.79 15.61
N VAL A 92 4.09 17.68 16.33
CA VAL A 92 3.01 16.77 16.76
C VAL A 92 2.02 17.51 17.68
N ALA A 93 0.73 17.40 17.38
CA ALA A 93 -0.36 18.10 18.05
C ALA A 93 -1.62 17.23 18.18
N ASN A 94 -2.60 17.70 18.97
CA ASN A 94 -3.94 17.11 19.12
C ASN A 94 -3.95 15.61 19.50
N VAL A 95 -2.96 15.16 20.26
CA VAL A 95 -2.78 13.75 20.63
C VAL A 95 -4.02 13.18 21.33
N LYS A 96 -4.52 12.02 20.85
CA LYS A 96 -5.64 11.26 21.39
C LYS A 96 -5.17 9.87 21.80
N THR A 97 -5.54 9.46 23.01
CA THR A 97 -5.25 8.10 23.49
C THR A 97 -6.34 7.15 23.00
N LEU A 98 -5.93 5.95 22.59
CA LEU A 98 -6.86 4.91 22.16
C LEU A 98 -7.37 4.10 23.37
N SER A 99 -8.57 3.55 23.26
CA SER A 99 -9.13 2.68 24.29
C SER A 99 -8.48 1.28 24.26
N SER A 100 -8.65 0.53 25.35
CA SER A 100 -8.13 -0.83 25.43
C SER A 100 -8.82 -1.74 24.42
N LYS A 101 -7.99 -2.46 23.66
CA LYS A 101 -8.39 -3.44 22.67
C LYS A 101 -7.16 -4.26 22.34
N ARG A 102 -7.29 -5.58 22.41
CA ARG A 102 -6.27 -6.50 21.90
C ARG A 102 -6.44 -6.64 20.40
N LEU A 103 -5.40 -6.32 19.65
CA LEU A 103 -5.36 -6.42 18.20
C LEU A 103 -4.42 -7.56 17.79
N PRO A 104 -4.94 -8.73 17.37
CA PRO A 104 -4.11 -9.85 16.93
C PRO A 104 -3.24 -9.50 15.70
N PRO A 105 -2.19 -10.29 15.42
CA PRO A 105 -1.44 -10.19 14.16
C PRO A 105 -2.35 -10.19 12.94
N GLY A 106 -2.09 -9.31 11.98
CA GLY A 106 -2.85 -9.18 10.74
C GLY A 106 -4.23 -8.53 10.88
N ALA A 107 -4.69 -8.25 12.10
CA ALA A 107 -6.00 -7.65 12.32
C ALA A 107 -5.99 -6.13 12.11
N TYR A 108 -7.12 -5.63 11.61
CA TYR A 108 -7.39 -4.21 11.40
C TYR A 108 -8.15 -3.59 12.58
N VAL A 109 -7.94 -2.30 12.82
CA VAL A 109 -8.72 -1.49 13.74
C VAL A 109 -9.03 -0.12 13.14
N LEU A 110 -10.30 0.25 13.17
CA LEU A 110 -10.82 1.51 12.65
C LEU A 110 -10.96 2.52 13.79
N LEU A 111 -10.45 3.72 13.58
CA LEU A 111 -10.59 4.85 14.48
C LEU A 111 -11.56 5.85 13.85
N CYS A 112 -12.70 6.11 14.49
CA CYS A 112 -13.66 7.12 14.02
C CYS A 112 -14.41 7.76 15.21
N SER A 113 -15.02 8.92 14.97
CA SER A 113 -15.84 9.63 15.98
C SER A 113 -17.32 9.29 15.91
N ASP A 114 -17.80 8.69 14.82
CA ASP A 114 -19.18 8.23 14.64
C ASP A 114 -19.22 6.88 13.90
N THR A 115 -19.42 5.79 14.65
CA THR A 115 -19.52 4.44 14.09
C THR A 115 -20.81 4.23 13.29
N ALA A 116 -21.90 4.92 13.67
CA ALA A 116 -23.19 4.76 13.00
C ALA A 116 -23.15 5.40 11.61
N TRP A 117 -22.51 6.57 11.48
CA TRP A 117 -22.24 7.17 10.18
C TRP A 117 -21.36 6.25 9.33
N LEU A 118 -20.25 5.74 9.87
CA LEU A 118 -19.32 4.86 9.15
C LEU A 118 -20.03 3.62 8.58
N THR A 119 -20.78 2.89 9.40
CA THR A 119 -21.51 1.67 8.98
C THR A 119 -22.66 1.91 8.00
N ARG A 120 -23.15 3.15 7.87
CA ARG A 120 -24.19 3.50 6.91
C ARG A 120 -23.63 3.76 5.52
N HIS A 121 -22.39 4.24 5.43
CA HIS A 121 -21.77 4.69 4.19
C HIS A 121 -20.76 3.68 3.63
N TYR A 122 -20.15 2.84 4.48
CA TYR A 122 -19.20 1.82 4.07
C TYR A 122 -19.62 0.43 4.54
N TYR A 123 -19.28 -0.58 3.75
CA TYR A 123 -19.43 -1.97 4.13
C TYR A 123 -18.30 -2.37 5.09
N LEU A 124 -18.67 -2.83 6.28
CA LEU A 124 -17.74 -3.36 7.28
C LEU A 124 -18.00 -4.86 7.47
N PRO A 125 -16.97 -5.67 7.78
CA PRO A 125 -17.21 -7.04 8.22
C PRO A 125 -17.86 -7.06 9.62
N ASP A 126 -18.65 -8.09 9.91
CA ASP A 126 -19.24 -8.27 11.25
C ASP A 126 -18.18 -8.33 12.37
N SER A 127 -16.96 -8.76 12.01
CA SER A 127 -15.80 -8.83 12.90
C SER A 127 -15.00 -7.52 13.00
N ALA A 128 -15.45 -6.43 12.39
CA ALA A 128 -14.71 -5.17 12.36
C ALA A 128 -14.39 -4.66 13.78
N ASN A 129 -13.12 -4.38 14.03
CA ASN A 129 -12.71 -3.72 15.27
C ASN A 129 -12.85 -2.21 15.07
N VAL A 130 -13.86 -1.60 15.67
CA VAL A 130 -14.03 -0.14 15.64
C VAL A 130 -13.78 0.43 17.02
N LEU A 131 -12.84 1.37 17.13
CA LEU A 131 -12.58 2.15 18.33
C LEU A 131 -13.13 3.55 18.15
N LEU A 132 -14.15 3.86 18.96
CA LEU A 132 -14.72 5.20 19.03
C LEU A 132 -13.71 6.15 19.69
N VAL A 133 -13.21 7.11 18.91
CA VAL A 133 -12.37 8.20 19.39
C VAL A 133 -13.23 9.46 19.45
N LYS A 134 -13.62 9.88 20.66
CA LYS A 134 -14.58 10.98 20.89
C LYS A 134 -14.34 12.24 20.06
N ALA A 135 -13.08 12.54 19.76
CA ALA A 135 -12.70 13.55 18.78
C ALA A 135 -11.36 13.12 18.20
N LEU A 136 -11.35 12.68 16.94
CA LEU A 136 -10.11 12.48 16.20
C LEU A 136 -9.33 13.81 16.10
N PRO A 137 -8.00 13.75 15.89
CA PRO A 137 -7.29 14.91 15.35
C PRO A 137 -7.98 15.38 14.07
N SER A 138 -7.92 16.68 13.77
CA SER A 138 -8.48 17.19 12.53
C SER A 138 -7.60 16.76 11.36
N PHE A 139 -8.21 16.13 10.36
CA PHE A 139 -7.60 15.81 9.08
C PHE A 139 -8.29 16.67 8.01
N ALA A 140 -7.62 17.75 7.58
CA ALA A 140 -8.17 18.64 6.58
C ALA A 140 -8.25 17.97 5.20
N ASN A 141 -9.25 18.36 4.40
CA ASN A 141 -9.51 17.77 3.08
C ASN A 141 -8.38 17.99 2.08
N ALA A 142 -7.64 19.10 2.14
CA ALA A 142 -6.58 19.39 1.17
C ALA A 142 -5.30 18.59 1.47
N SER A 143 -4.77 18.72 2.69
CA SER A 143 -3.58 17.98 3.12
C SER A 143 -3.43 18.01 4.64
N GLY A 144 -2.65 17.08 5.17
CA GLY A 144 -2.41 16.98 6.59
C GLY A 144 -1.42 15.86 6.91
N CYS A 145 -1.41 15.46 8.18
CA CYS A 145 -0.57 14.35 8.62
C CYS A 145 -1.26 13.55 9.70
N VAL A 146 -1.36 12.24 9.51
CA VAL A 146 -1.74 11.28 10.55
C VAL A 146 -0.47 10.80 11.22
N VAL A 147 -0.38 10.90 12.54
CA VAL A 147 0.79 10.47 13.31
C VAL A 147 0.37 9.42 14.33
N LEU A 148 0.98 8.24 14.24
CA LEU A 148 0.83 7.16 15.20
C LEU A 148 2.00 7.18 16.18
N LEU A 149 1.70 7.25 17.47
CA LEU A 149 2.69 7.30 18.54
C LEU A 149 2.57 6.10 19.47
N ASP A 150 3.69 5.68 20.07
CA ASP A 150 3.69 4.74 21.18
C ASP A 150 3.43 5.42 22.54
N ALA A 151 3.51 4.63 23.61
CA ALA A 151 3.28 5.11 24.98
C ALA A 151 4.34 6.13 25.44
N GLN A 152 5.55 6.05 24.88
CA GLN A 152 6.70 6.92 25.11
C GLN A 152 6.68 8.17 24.21
N ALA A 153 5.66 8.32 23.36
CA ALA A 153 5.52 9.37 22.35
C ALA A 153 6.58 9.31 21.23
N ALA A 154 7.20 8.16 21.00
CA ALA A 154 7.96 7.92 19.78
C ALA A 154 7.00 7.69 18.60
N ILE A 155 7.38 8.15 17.42
CA ILE A 155 6.61 7.94 16.19
C ILE A 155 6.77 6.48 15.76
N VAL A 156 5.65 5.76 15.71
CA VAL A 156 5.57 4.38 15.23
C VAL A 156 5.35 4.35 13.73
N ASP A 157 4.46 5.21 13.24
CA ASP A 157 4.19 5.39 11.82
C ASP A 157 3.63 6.80 11.59
N GLU A 158 3.83 7.34 10.39
CA GLU A 158 3.24 8.63 10.01
C GLU A 158 2.89 8.69 8.54
N PHE A 159 1.76 9.32 8.24
CA PHE A 159 1.26 9.51 6.89
C PHE A 159 1.00 11.01 6.66
N PRO A 160 1.97 11.77 6.13
CA PRO A 160 1.69 13.04 5.47
C PRO A 160 0.87 12.74 4.21
N TYR A 161 -0.37 13.21 4.18
CA TYR A 161 -1.31 12.95 3.08
C TYR A 161 -1.65 14.25 2.36
N ASP A 162 -2.04 14.12 1.10
CA ASP A 162 -2.50 15.19 0.24
C ASP A 162 -3.66 14.69 -0.62
N GLU A 163 -4.63 15.54 -0.93
CA GLU A 163 -5.75 15.20 -1.81
C GLU A 163 -5.28 14.76 -3.20
N ASP A 164 -4.13 15.29 -3.65
CA ASP A 164 -3.51 14.92 -4.92
C ASP A 164 -2.97 13.47 -4.94
N TYR A 165 -2.98 12.75 -3.81
CA TYR A 165 -2.58 11.33 -3.78
C TYR A 165 -3.68 10.41 -4.32
N HIS A 166 -4.90 10.95 -4.54
CA HIS A 166 -5.91 10.24 -5.29
C HIS A 166 -5.46 10.00 -6.74
N HIS A 167 -5.96 8.93 -7.34
CA HIS A 167 -5.63 8.56 -8.70
C HIS A 167 -6.00 9.71 -9.67
N PRO A 168 -5.12 10.13 -10.61
CA PRO A 168 -5.36 11.29 -11.47
C PRO A 168 -6.60 11.24 -12.39
N LEU A 169 -7.27 10.08 -12.46
CA LEU A 169 -8.52 9.89 -13.20
C LEU A 169 -9.78 10.05 -12.33
N VAL A 170 -9.60 10.28 -11.03
CA VAL A 170 -10.67 10.57 -10.09
C VAL A 170 -10.90 12.08 -10.12
N SER A 171 -12.06 12.50 -10.64
CA SER A 171 -12.43 13.91 -10.73
C SER A 171 -13.06 14.47 -9.46
N ASP A 172 -13.58 13.58 -8.61
CA ASP A 172 -14.21 13.91 -7.33
C ASP A 172 -13.81 12.84 -6.32
N ALA A 173 -13.13 13.27 -5.27
CA ALA A 173 -12.62 12.40 -4.21
C ALA A 173 -13.50 12.40 -2.96
N GLU A 174 -14.66 13.07 -2.99
CA GLU A 174 -15.62 13.00 -1.88
C GLU A 174 -16.03 11.55 -1.61
N ALA A 175 -16.01 11.17 -0.33
CA ALA A 175 -16.27 9.82 0.16
C ALA A 175 -15.28 8.74 -0.33
N LEU A 176 -14.13 9.12 -0.91
CA LEU A 176 -13.09 8.18 -1.30
C LEU A 176 -11.95 8.20 -0.28
N SER A 177 -11.57 7.03 0.22
CA SER A 177 -10.39 6.88 1.07
C SER A 177 -9.10 6.74 0.24
N LEU A 178 -7.98 7.07 0.88
CA LEU A 178 -6.66 6.63 0.45
C LEU A 178 -6.34 5.31 1.14
N GLU A 179 -6.05 4.31 0.32
CA GLU A 179 -5.64 2.98 0.75
C GLU A 179 -4.14 2.78 0.52
N LYS A 180 -3.47 2.20 1.51
CA LYS A 180 -2.10 1.73 1.36
C LYS A 180 -2.08 0.49 0.47
N ARG A 181 -1.24 0.48 -0.56
CA ARG A 181 -1.16 -0.64 -1.51
C ARG A 181 -0.65 -1.94 -0.86
N HIS A 182 0.12 -1.81 0.22
CA HIS A 182 0.52 -2.94 1.05
C HIS A 182 0.90 -2.44 2.46
N PRO A 183 0.46 -3.11 3.55
CA PRO A 183 0.69 -2.68 4.92
C PRO A 183 2.15 -2.37 5.27
N CYS A 184 3.09 -3.19 4.79
CA CYS A 184 4.52 -3.03 5.07
C CYS A 184 5.26 -1.98 4.21
N LEU A 185 4.58 -1.25 3.32
CA LEU A 185 5.22 -0.14 2.61
C LEU A 185 5.45 1.06 3.56
N SER A 186 6.28 2.00 3.17
CA SER A 186 6.48 3.22 3.97
C SER A 186 5.27 4.15 3.86
N SER A 187 4.68 4.56 4.99
CA SER A 187 3.52 5.47 4.99
C SER A 187 3.87 6.90 4.54
N VAL A 188 5.15 7.31 4.63
CA VAL A 188 5.58 8.65 4.21
C VAL A 188 5.72 8.83 2.70
N LEU A 189 5.71 7.74 1.94
CA LEU A 189 5.84 7.80 0.49
C LEU A 189 4.47 7.90 -0.16
N PRO A 190 4.20 8.91 -1.01
CA PRO A 190 2.94 9.03 -1.75
C PRO A 190 2.66 7.79 -2.61
N SER A 191 3.72 7.20 -3.16
CA SER A 191 3.68 5.98 -3.96
C SER A 191 3.34 4.71 -3.17
N SER A 192 3.12 4.79 -1.86
CA SER A 192 2.53 3.71 -1.08
C SER A 192 1.00 3.74 -1.06
N TRP A 193 0.40 4.87 -1.44
CA TRP A 193 -1.02 5.16 -1.29
C TRP A 193 -1.72 5.36 -2.63
N THR A 194 -3.02 5.10 -2.67
CA THR A 194 -3.85 5.36 -3.84
C THR A 194 -5.33 5.37 -3.49
N THR A 195 -6.19 5.85 -4.38
CA THR A 195 -7.64 5.84 -4.16
C THR A 195 -8.20 4.43 -4.03
N ALA A 196 -9.05 4.22 -3.03
CA ALA A 196 -9.89 3.03 -2.93
C ALA A 196 -10.75 2.83 -4.18
N ALA A 197 -11.05 1.57 -4.50
CA ALA A 197 -11.83 1.23 -5.68
C ALA A 197 -13.31 1.62 -5.50
N LEU A 198 -13.87 2.32 -6.50
CA LEU A 198 -15.27 2.75 -6.53
C LEU A 198 -16.25 1.58 -6.49
N ASP A 199 -15.92 0.44 -7.12
CA ASP A 199 -16.76 -0.77 -7.10
C ASP A 199 -16.77 -1.49 -5.74
N LYS A 200 -15.91 -1.05 -4.81
CA LYS A 200 -15.92 -1.44 -3.39
C LYS A 200 -16.60 -0.41 -2.48
N GLY A 201 -17.16 0.66 -3.05
CA GLY A 201 -17.84 1.71 -2.31
C GLY A 201 -16.94 2.88 -1.92
N GLY A 202 -15.73 2.98 -2.48
CA GLY A 202 -14.83 4.11 -2.21
C GLY A 202 -14.04 4.00 -0.91
N GLY A 203 -14.05 2.84 -0.25
CA GLY A 203 -13.21 2.50 0.89
C GLY A 203 -13.45 1.07 1.32
N THR A 204 -12.48 0.46 2.01
CA THR A 204 -12.57 -0.94 2.46
C THR A 204 -12.32 -1.12 3.96
N PRO A 205 -12.96 -0.32 4.83
CA PRO A 205 -12.70 -0.35 6.26
C PRO A 205 -13.01 -1.72 6.87
N GLY A 206 -12.01 -2.31 7.51
CA GLY A 206 -12.01 -3.61 8.16
C GLY A 206 -11.69 -4.78 7.22
N TYR A 207 -11.54 -4.53 5.92
CA TYR A 207 -11.18 -5.52 4.91
C TYR A 207 -9.73 -5.32 4.44
N VAL A 208 -9.24 -6.24 3.63
CA VAL A 208 -8.01 -6.02 2.86
C VAL A 208 -8.28 -4.92 1.83
N ASN A 209 -7.38 -3.93 1.78
CA ASN A 209 -7.47 -2.81 0.84
C ASN A 209 -7.80 -3.27 -0.59
N SER A 210 -8.73 -2.60 -1.25
CA SER A 210 -9.12 -2.90 -2.64
C SER A 210 -7.94 -2.78 -3.62
N GLN A 211 -6.97 -1.94 -3.28
CA GLN A 211 -5.75 -1.74 -4.05
C GLN A 211 -4.56 -2.56 -3.53
N TYR A 212 -4.82 -3.51 -2.63
CA TYR A 212 -3.83 -4.45 -2.17
C TYR A 212 -3.25 -5.24 -3.34
N ARG A 213 -1.92 -5.44 -3.33
CA ARG A 213 -1.20 -6.22 -4.33
C ARG A 213 -0.25 -7.19 -3.64
N ASP A 214 -0.59 -8.48 -3.69
CA ASP A 214 0.31 -9.54 -3.24
C ASP A 214 1.52 -9.65 -4.19
N GLY A 215 2.72 -9.74 -3.64
CA GLY A 215 3.99 -9.76 -4.40
C GLY A 215 4.82 -8.47 -4.39
N LEU A 216 4.31 -7.36 -3.82
CA LEU A 216 5.10 -6.16 -3.52
C LEU A 216 6.32 -6.48 -2.64
N MET A 217 6.20 -7.48 -1.78
CA MET A 217 7.20 -7.88 -0.79
C MET A 217 8.11 -9.02 -1.24
N ARG A 218 8.37 -9.21 -2.56
CA ARG A 218 9.48 -10.11 -2.95
C ARG A 218 10.77 -9.60 -2.31
N GLN A 219 11.16 -10.25 -1.21
CA GLN A 219 12.34 -9.89 -0.47
C GLN A 219 13.55 -10.06 -1.38
N SER A 220 14.41 -9.04 -1.40
CA SER A 220 15.75 -9.24 -1.94
C SER A 220 16.44 -10.26 -1.04
N GLU A 221 16.76 -11.44 -1.59
CA GLU A 221 17.59 -12.44 -0.89
C GLU A 221 19.01 -11.92 -0.68
N SER A 222 19.44 -10.95 -1.49
CA SER A 222 20.75 -10.31 -1.42
C SER A 222 20.72 -8.97 -0.70
N LEU A 223 21.80 -8.68 0.03
CA LEU A 223 22.06 -7.39 0.64
C LEU A 223 22.18 -6.31 -0.45
N GLY A 224 21.49 -5.18 -0.24
CA GLY A 224 21.38 -4.05 -1.16
C GLY A 224 19.96 -3.88 -1.71
N PHE A 225 19.88 -3.24 -2.87
CA PHE A 225 18.63 -2.94 -3.57
C PHE A 225 18.46 -3.85 -4.80
N SER A 226 17.23 -4.27 -5.04
CA SER A 226 16.83 -5.14 -6.16
C SER A 226 15.51 -4.68 -6.76
N LEU A 227 15.39 -4.75 -8.09
CA LEU A 227 14.11 -4.56 -8.75
C LEU A 227 13.29 -5.84 -8.67
N VAL A 228 12.07 -5.72 -8.19
CA VAL A 228 11.05 -6.77 -8.25
C VAL A 228 10.32 -6.71 -9.60
N SER A 229 10.10 -5.49 -10.11
CA SER A 229 9.51 -5.25 -11.44
C SER A 229 10.31 -4.16 -12.16
N ALA A 230 10.95 -4.52 -13.27
CA ALA A 230 11.71 -3.59 -14.11
C ALA A 230 10.86 -2.98 -15.25
N ALA A 231 9.73 -3.59 -15.60
CA ALA A 231 8.86 -3.12 -16.67
C ALA A 231 7.41 -3.10 -16.20
N PHE A 232 6.73 -1.98 -16.40
CA PHE A 232 5.40 -1.75 -15.85
C PHE A 232 4.59 -0.77 -16.71
N CYS A 233 3.27 -0.88 -16.69
CA CYS A 233 2.30 -0.01 -17.37
C CYS A 233 1.45 0.70 -16.30
N PRO A 234 1.67 2.00 -16.01
CA PRO A 234 0.94 2.77 -14.99
C PRO A 234 -0.59 2.60 -14.99
N GLN A 235 -1.16 2.34 -16.17
CA GLN A 235 -2.61 2.23 -16.41
C GLN A 235 -3.14 0.80 -16.28
N ALA A 236 -2.27 -0.20 -16.12
CA ALA A 236 -2.68 -1.58 -15.93
C ALA A 236 -3.40 -1.76 -14.58
N LEU A 237 -4.40 -2.65 -14.56
CA LEU A 237 -5.19 -2.94 -13.36
C LEU A 237 -4.54 -3.99 -12.43
N SER A 238 -3.31 -4.43 -12.71
CA SER A 238 -2.63 -5.54 -12.03
C SER A 238 -1.25 -5.16 -11.46
N VAL A 239 -0.50 -6.13 -10.93
CA VAL A 239 0.90 -5.97 -10.46
C VAL A 239 1.87 -5.43 -11.51
N ALA A 240 1.49 -5.44 -12.79
CA ALA A 240 2.26 -4.83 -13.86
C ALA A 240 2.14 -3.30 -13.87
N SER A 241 1.48 -2.66 -12.90
CA SER A 241 1.23 -1.20 -12.95
C SER A 241 2.31 -0.31 -12.35
N GLN A 242 3.31 -0.89 -11.69
CA GLN A 242 4.30 -0.12 -10.95
C GLN A 242 5.70 -0.69 -11.05
N CYS A 243 6.68 0.19 -10.92
CA CYS A 243 8.05 -0.18 -10.64
C CYS A 243 8.19 -0.47 -9.15
N LEU A 244 8.80 -1.61 -8.82
CA LEU A 244 8.94 -2.07 -7.44
C LEU A 244 10.41 -2.29 -7.12
N LEU A 245 10.90 -1.58 -6.11
CA LEU A 245 12.28 -1.63 -5.64
C LEU A 245 12.30 -2.16 -4.21
N SER A 246 12.76 -3.40 -4.02
CA SER A 246 12.97 -3.97 -2.69
C SER A 246 14.41 -3.77 -2.21
N TYR A 247 14.58 -3.71 -0.89
CA TYR A 247 15.89 -3.57 -0.28
C TYR A 247 16.03 -4.42 0.99
N ARG A 248 17.27 -4.86 1.23
CA ARG A 248 17.74 -5.47 2.49
C ARG A 248 19.09 -4.84 2.82
N LEU A 249 19.20 -4.15 3.94
CA LEU A 249 20.33 -3.31 4.33
C LEU A 249 20.92 -3.81 5.66
N ASP A 250 22.21 -3.58 5.84
CA ASP A 250 23.00 -4.02 7.00
C ASP A 250 23.26 -2.89 8.01
N ASP A 251 22.64 -1.74 7.79
CA ASP A 251 22.80 -0.52 8.56
C ASP A 251 21.56 0.37 8.35
N SER A 252 21.46 1.46 9.11
CA SER A 252 20.47 2.50 8.90
C SER A 252 20.96 3.46 7.82
N TYR A 253 20.35 3.41 6.63
CA TYR A 253 20.70 4.28 5.51
C TYR A 253 19.64 5.38 5.30
N ILE A 254 20.10 6.55 4.89
CA ILE A 254 19.28 7.60 4.27
C ILE A 254 19.46 7.50 2.77
N ALA A 255 18.36 7.40 2.01
CA ALA A 255 18.39 7.19 0.57
C ALA A 255 17.68 8.30 -0.21
N SER A 256 18.27 8.64 -1.36
CA SER A 256 17.65 9.42 -2.42
C SER A 256 17.52 8.56 -3.67
N ILE A 257 16.33 8.54 -4.24
CA ILE A 257 15.95 7.69 -5.37
C ILE A 257 15.32 8.58 -6.42
N VAL A 258 15.98 8.69 -7.57
CA VAL A 258 15.59 9.59 -8.66
C VAL A 258 15.53 8.81 -9.96
N VAL A 259 14.50 9.08 -10.76
CA VAL A 259 14.33 8.54 -12.10
C VAL A 259 14.81 9.57 -13.12
N TYR A 260 15.61 9.13 -14.07
CA TYR A 260 16.15 9.93 -15.16
C TYR A 260 15.72 9.38 -16.52
N ASP A 261 15.60 10.25 -17.52
CA ASP A 261 15.55 9.85 -18.92
C ASP A 261 16.93 9.35 -19.42
N LEU A 262 16.99 8.92 -20.68
CA LEU A 262 18.24 8.46 -21.30
C LEU A 262 19.23 9.60 -21.58
N GLN A 263 18.81 10.85 -21.46
CA GLN A 263 19.66 12.05 -21.54
C GLN A 263 20.18 12.47 -20.14
N ALA A 264 19.88 11.69 -19.10
CA ALA A 264 20.20 11.97 -17.70
C ALA A 264 19.51 13.23 -17.13
N SER A 265 18.38 13.64 -17.70
CA SER A 265 17.50 14.66 -17.10
C SER A 265 16.63 14.01 -16.02
N PRO A 266 16.51 14.61 -14.81
CA PRO A 266 15.62 14.07 -13.78
C PRO A 266 14.16 14.21 -14.21
N CYS A 267 13.40 13.12 -14.11
CA CYS A 267 11.98 13.06 -14.48
C CYS A 267 11.07 12.86 -13.26
N ALA A 268 11.56 12.19 -12.22
CA ALA A 268 10.79 11.96 -10.99
C ALA A 268 11.72 11.73 -9.80
N THR A 269 11.31 12.21 -8.63
CA THR A 269 11.96 12.02 -7.34
C THR A 269 11.10 11.07 -6.51
N ILE A 270 11.48 9.79 -6.45
CA ILE A 270 10.73 8.76 -5.71
C ILE A 270 10.92 8.92 -4.21
N ALA A 271 12.15 9.23 -3.80
CA ALA A 271 12.51 9.46 -2.41
C ALA A 271 13.64 10.50 -2.33
N ASN A 272 13.57 11.40 -1.36
CA ASN A 272 14.61 12.40 -1.12
C ASN A 272 15.00 12.39 0.35
N ASN A 273 16.22 11.93 0.65
CA ASN A 273 16.73 11.75 2.01
C ASN A 273 15.78 10.94 2.92
N LEU A 274 15.19 9.87 2.38
CA LEU A 274 14.32 8.97 3.12
C LEU A 274 15.16 8.06 4.03
N LEU A 275 14.90 8.09 5.33
CA LEU A 275 15.44 7.09 6.25
C LEU A 275 14.81 5.73 5.97
N LEU A 276 15.63 4.73 5.67
CA LEU A 276 15.21 3.36 5.36
C LEU A 276 15.33 2.44 6.56
N GLY A 277 14.43 1.46 6.65
CA GLY A 277 14.58 0.33 7.56
C GLY A 277 15.63 -0.66 7.07
N SER A 278 15.84 -1.74 7.83
CA SER A 278 16.73 -2.84 7.45
C SER A 278 16.20 -3.65 6.26
N VAL A 279 14.87 -3.73 6.09
CA VAL A 279 14.22 -4.38 4.94
C VAL A 279 13.00 -3.57 4.55
N GLY A 280 12.71 -3.47 3.25
CA GLY A 280 11.50 -2.82 2.78
C GLY A 280 11.31 -2.89 1.27
N CYS A 281 10.23 -2.26 0.81
CA CYS A 281 9.94 -2.07 -0.60
C CYS A 281 9.46 -0.64 -0.84
N ILE A 282 9.86 -0.09 -1.98
CA ILE A 282 9.43 1.21 -2.49
C ILE A 282 8.74 0.96 -3.82
N ALA A 283 7.53 1.45 -3.96
CA ALA A 283 6.79 1.42 -5.21
C ALA A 283 6.93 2.77 -5.92
N TRP A 284 6.80 2.78 -7.24
CA TRP A 284 6.67 3.99 -8.04
C TRP A 284 5.67 3.77 -9.16
N SER A 285 4.71 4.68 -9.28
CA SER A 285 3.59 4.61 -10.21
C SER A 285 3.93 5.01 -11.65
N GLY A 286 5.16 5.49 -11.91
CA GLY A 286 5.53 6.03 -13.22
C GLY A 286 5.13 7.48 -13.43
N CYS A 287 4.75 8.18 -12.36
CA CYS A 287 4.44 9.62 -12.40
C CYS A 287 5.69 10.47 -12.11
N ASP A 288 5.70 11.68 -12.66
CA ASP A 288 6.63 12.75 -12.26
C ASP A 288 6.23 13.38 -10.90
N ASP A 289 6.99 14.39 -10.48
CA ASP A 289 6.81 15.10 -9.21
C ASP A 289 5.51 15.92 -9.15
N GLU A 290 4.84 16.13 -10.30
CA GLU A 290 3.54 16.80 -10.42
C GLU A 290 2.38 15.77 -10.52
N GLY A 291 2.66 14.48 -10.33
CA GLY A 291 1.67 13.40 -10.40
C GLY A 291 1.28 13.00 -11.83
N LYS A 292 1.89 13.59 -12.86
CA LYS A 292 1.60 13.28 -14.26
C LYS A 292 2.33 12.02 -14.68
N VAL A 293 1.61 11.10 -15.31
CA VAL A 293 2.17 9.86 -15.85
C VAL A 293 3.20 10.17 -16.94
N LEU A 294 4.41 9.63 -16.79
CA LEU A 294 5.49 9.75 -17.78
C LEU A 294 5.19 8.93 -19.04
N PHE A 295 5.76 9.35 -20.17
CA PHE A 295 5.55 8.65 -21.44
C PHE A 295 6.14 7.23 -21.42
N PRO A 296 5.55 6.29 -22.20
CA PRO A 296 6.16 4.98 -22.41
C PRO A 296 7.59 5.11 -22.94
N GLY A 297 8.52 4.36 -22.35
CA GLY A 297 9.95 4.51 -22.64
C GLY A 297 10.84 3.80 -21.65
N THR A 298 12.15 3.89 -21.89
CA THR A 298 13.18 3.39 -20.97
C THR A 298 13.72 4.52 -20.12
N TYR A 299 13.89 4.25 -18.83
CA TYR A 299 14.37 5.21 -17.83
C TYR A 299 15.45 4.58 -16.96
N LEU A 300 16.21 5.43 -16.27
CA LEU A 300 17.22 5.04 -15.29
C LEU A 300 16.73 5.37 -13.89
N LEU A 301 16.57 4.36 -13.04
CA LEU A 301 16.30 4.55 -11.61
C LEU A 301 17.62 4.51 -10.85
N CYS A 302 18.02 5.64 -10.28
CA CYS A 302 19.26 5.80 -9.55
C CYS A 302 18.97 5.82 -8.05
N VAL A 303 19.58 4.90 -7.32
CA VAL A 303 19.57 4.84 -5.85
C VAL A 303 20.92 5.33 -5.34
N GLN A 304 20.90 6.34 -4.47
CA GLN A 304 22.03 6.75 -3.66
C GLN A 304 21.64 6.64 -2.19
N ALA A 305 22.42 5.93 -1.38
CA ALA A 305 22.14 5.76 0.04
C ALA A 305 23.41 5.88 0.89
N TYR A 306 23.27 6.50 2.07
CA TYR A 306 24.37 6.81 2.99
C TYR A 306 24.02 6.38 4.41
N ALA A 307 24.90 5.63 5.08
CA ALA A 307 24.74 5.27 6.48
C ALA A 307 25.58 6.17 7.39
N LEU A 308 25.17 6.32 8.65
CA LEU A 308 25.92 7.10 9.66
C LEU A 308 27.30 6.50 9.96
N SER A 309 27.49 5.21 9.70
CA SER A 309 28.80 4.55 9.77
C SER A 309 29.79 5.01 8.69
N GLY A 310 29.33 5.79 7.70
CA GLY A 310 30.12 6.22 6.54
C GLY A 310 30.05 5.26 5.35
N LYS A 311 29.27 4.17 5.43
CA LYS A 311 29.00 3.30 4.28
C LYS A 311 28.13 4.02 3.25
N ASN A 312 28.48 3.87 1.98
CA ASN A 312 27.76 4.45 0.86
C ASN A 312 27.33 3.35 -0.11
N TYR A 313 26.12 3.46 -0.63
CA TYR A 313 25.58 2.57 -1.65
C TYR A 313 25.10 3.40 -2.85
N SER A 314 25.49 2.99 -4.05
CA SER A 314 25.03 3.62 -5.29
C SER A 314 24.74 2.54 -6.32
N LYS A 315 23.53 2.53 -6.87
CA LYS A 315 23.14 1.58 -7.92
C LYS A 315 22.13 2.21 -8.87
N THR A 316 22.36 2.00 -10.16
CA THR A 316 21.43 2.39 -11.21
C THR A 316 20.77 1.15 -11.79
N PHE A 317 19.46 1.24 -11.99
CA PHE A 317 18.68 0.22 -12.65
C PHE A 317 18.07 0.76 -13.93
N VAL A 318 17.92 -0.10 -14.92
CA VAL A 318 17.16 0.21 -16.13
C VAL A 318 15.72 -0.25 -15.90
N ILE A 319 14.77 0.65 -16.10
CA ILE A 319 13.34 0.37 -16.00
C ILE A 319 12.61 0.79 -17.27
N SER A 320 11.42 0.25 -17.48
CA SER A 320 10.60 0.54 -18.66
C SER A 320 9.15 0.83 -18.29
N ILE A 321 8.66 1.97 -18.77
CA ILE A 321 7.23 2.27 -18.79
C ILE A 321 6.67 1.72 -20.10
N LEU A 322 5.78 0.75 -19.99
CA LEU A 322 5.09 0.10 -21.09
C LEU A 322 3.86 0.93 -21.50
N PRO A 323 3.49 0.90 -22.80
CA PRO A 323 2.21 1.47 -23.23
C PRO A 323 1.02 0.69 -22.61
N PRO A 324 -0.17 1.31 -22.57
CA PRO A 324 -1.42 0.62 -22.25
C PRO A 324 -1.74 -0.54 -23.21
#